data_AF-A0A1I6XD67-F1
#
_entry.id   AF-A0A1I6XD67-F1
#
_cell.length_a   1.000
_cell.length_b   1.000
_cell.length_c   1.000
_cell.angle_alpha   90.00
_cell.angle_beta   90.00
_cell.angle_gamma   90.00
#
_symmetry.space_group_name_H-M   'P 1'
#
loop_
_entity.id
_entity.type
_entity.pdbx_description
1 polymer ?
#
loop_
_entity_poly.entity_id
_entity_poly.type
_entity_poly.pdbx_seq_one_letter_code
_entity_poly.pdbx_strand_id
1 'polypeptide(L)'
;MRRTWLLVGMSVMLMLSVSACGTKTENTATPQAPDAEPVIEEPATEEPEAEESDTGLANPWTESDREGVLAATGFDLNVPDEAENVVYSYMEADKMAQVSYVMNNHDWTYRVQPTDGLQDISGMYYEWVAEEDTNVANHEAEIKAYVENNGDPDNLDDMFSVQVLNWYDATEGATHSVSISGGAVDGLDLSVYAEDMWMK
;
A
#
# COMPACT_ATOMS: atom_id res chain seq x y z
N MET A 1 0.80 24.41 32.55
CA MET A 1 1.18 23.76 33.83
C MET A 1 1.74 22.37 33.52
N ARG A 2 2.69 21.84 34.30
CA ARG A 2 3.17 20.45 34.15
C ARG A 2 2.33 19.48 34.96
N ARG A 3 2.03 18.29 34.42
CA ARG A 3 1.51 17.13 35.17
C ARG A 3 2.23 15.86 34.73
N THR A 4 3.26 15.49 35.50
CA THR A 4 4.02 14.25 35.35
C THR A 4 3.44 13.16 36.25
N TRP A 5 3.13 11.99 35.69
CA TRP A 5 2.90 10.73 36.41
C TRP A 5 3.73 9.66 35.67
N LEU A 6 4.90 9.27 36.17
CA LEU A 6 5.14 8.26 37.22
C LEU A 6 4.78 6.83 36.78
N LEU A 7 5.76 6.17 36.18
CA LEU A 7 5.82 4.72 36.02
C LEU A 7 5.79 4.01 37.39
N VAL A 8 5.03 2.91 37.47
CA VAL A 8 5.15 1.90 38.53
C VAL A 8 5.20 0.54 37.85
N GLY A 9 6.36 -0.11 37.88
CA GLY A 9 6.51 -1.47 37.35
C GLY A 9 6.34 -2.53 38.44
N MET A 10 5.94 -3.74 38.05
CA MET A 10 6.05 -4.92 38.90
C MET A 10 6.46 -6.14 38.05
N SER A 11 7.71 -6.58 38.20
CA SER A 11 8.18 -7.82 37.58
C SER A 11 7.57 -9.03 38.27
N VAL A 12 7.06 -9.99 37.49
CA VAL A 12 6.84 -11.36 37.97
C VAL A 12 7.69 -12.30 37.11
N MET A 13 8.72 -12.85 37.72
CA MET A 13 9.61 -13.83 37.12
C MET A 13 9.20 -15.21 37.60
N LEU A 14 8.83 -16.12 36.69
CA LEU A 14 8.59 -17.53 36.99
C LEU A 14 9.56 -18.42 36.20
N MET A 15 10.03 -19.49 36.82
CA MET A 15 11.20 -20.24 36.36
C MET A 15 11.02 -21.75 36.57
N LEU A 16 11.59 -22.55 35.65
CA LEU A 16 11.80 -24.01 35.75
C LEU A 16 10.50 -24.85 35.62
N SER A 17 10.52 -26.05 35.03
CA SER A 17 11.47 -27.15 35.25
C SER A 17 11.77 -28.04 34.03
N VAL A 18 12.76 -28.93 34.16
CA VAL A 18 13.38 -29.74 33.09
C VAL A 18 13.30 -31.24 33.40
N SER A 19 13.03 -32.10 32.38
CA SER A 19 13.39 -33.55 32.26
C SER A 19 12.71 -34.16 31.01
N ALA A 20 13.18 -35.24 30.34
CA ALA A 20 14.29 -36.17 30.57
C ALA A 20 14.90 -36.71 29.23
N CYS A 21 15.95 -37.54 29.33
CA CYS A 21 16.57 -38.33 28.23
C CYS A 21 15.63 -39.42 27.67
N GLY A 22 15.92 -40.14 26.57
CA GLY A 22 17.11 -40.27 25.70
C GLY A 22 16.72 -40.99 24.38
N THR A 23 17.60 -41.56 23.54
CA THR A 23 19.03 -41.90 23.68
C THR A 23 19.70 -41.87 22.30
N LYS A 24 20.98 -41.48 22.23
CA LYS A 24 21.78 -41.44 20.99
C LYS A 24 22.47 -42.79 20.74
N THR A 25 22.32 -43.33 19.53
CA THR A 25 23.18 -44.41 18.99
C THR A 25 23.65 -44.04 17.59
N GLU A 26 24.90 -43.61 17.46
CA GLU A 26 25.61 -43.59 16.17
C GLU A 26 26.22 -44.96 15.90
N ASN A 27 26.31 -45.36 14.64
CA ASN A 27 27.43 -46.18 14.18
C ASN A 27 27.68 -45.95 12.69
N THR A 28 28.93 -45.70 12.30
CA THR A 28 29.31 -45.31 10.94
C THR A 28 30.08 -46.45 10.25
N ALA A 29 29.58 -46.94 9.11
CA ALA A 29 30.34 -47.83 8.23
C ALA A 29 29.82 -47.80 6.77
N THR A 30 30.54 -47.07 5.92
CA THR A 30 30.65 -47.26 4.45
C THR A 30 32.09 -47.77 4.21
N PRO A 31 32.50 -48.33 3.04
CA PRO A 31 31.77 -48.44 1.77
C PRO A 31 31.86 -49.79 1.04
N GLN A 32 31.06 -49.97 -0.03
CA GLN A 32 31.56 -50.41 -1.37
C GLN A 32 30.48 -50.35 -2.47
N ALA A 33 30.92 -50.02 -3.68
CA ALA A 33 30.34 -50.31 -5.01
C ALA A 33 31.50 -50.95 -5.85
N PRO A 34 31.31 -51.62 -7.01
CA PRO A 34 30.35 -51.41 -8.12
C PRO A 34 29.21 -52.47 -8.15
N ASP A 35 28.39 -52.72 -9.19
CA ASP A 35 28.55 -52.60 -10.67
C ASP A 35 27.19 -52.42 -11.42
N ALA A 36 27.19 -52.33 -12.77
CA ALA A 36 26.03 -52.14 -13.65
C ALA A 36 25.35 -53.48 -14.06
N GLU A 37 24.28 -53.61 -14.89
CA GLU A 37 23.53 -52.82 -15.90
C GLU A 37 22.02 -53.27 -15.88
N PRO A 38 21.10 -53.00 -16.87
CA PRO A 38 21.01 -52.01 -17.96
C PRO A 38 19.64 -51.23 -17.97
N VAL A 39 19.29 -50.54 -19.07
CA VAL A 39 18.08 -49.66 -19.22
C VAL A 39 17.17 -50.11 -20.39
N ILE A 40 15.85 -50.20 -20.13
CA ILE A 40 14.70 -50.15 -21.08
C ILE A 40 13.40 -50.02 -20.27
N GLU A 41 12.32 -49.35 -20.69
CA GLU A 41 12.08 -48.40 -21.81
C GLU A 41 11.57 -47.07 -21.17
N GLU A 42 10.49 -46.30 -21.42
CA GLU A 42 9.36 -46.14 -22.38
C GLU A 42 9.13 -44.62 -22.60
N PRO A 43 8.56 -44.12 -23.72
CA PRO A 43 8.40 -42.68 -23.98
C PRO A 43 7.11 -42.06 -23.39
N ALA A 44 7.22 -40.87 -22.81
CA ALA A 44 6.06 -40.06 -22.41
C ALA A 44 5.52 -39.23 -23.60
N THR A 45 4.24 -39.38 -23.90
CA THR A 45 3.53 -38.59 -24.91
C THR A 45 3.40 -37.14 -24.46
N GLU A 46 3.73 -36.19 -25.34
CA GLU A 46 3.37 -34.78 -25.17
C GLU A 46 1.86 -34.63 -25.37
N GLU A 47 1.11 -34.32 -24.31
CA GLU A 47 -0.26 -33.84 -24.44
C GLU A 47 -0.24 -32.42 -25.02
N PRO A 48 -1.14 -32.08 -25.97
CA PRO A 48 -1.18 -30.73 -26.52
C PRO A 48 -1.64 -29.76 -25.43
N GLU A 49 -0.87 -28.67 -25.23
CA GLU A 49 -1.29 -27.57 -24.37
C GLU A 49 -2.66 -27.05 -24.86
N ALA A 50 -3.65 -27.07 -23.97
CA ALA A 50 -4.94 -26.47 -24.25
C ALA A 50 -4.77 -24.96 -24.20
N GLU A 51 -4.91 -24.28 -25.35
CA GLU A 51 -4.87 -22.82 -25.40
C GLU A 51 -5.96 -22.26 -24.48
N GLU A 52 -5.56 -21.69 -23.34
CA GLU A 52 -6.48 -21.06 -22.42
C GLU A 52 -7.12 -19.87 -23.14
N SER A 53 -8.45 -19.91 -23.24
CA SER A 53 -9.22 -18.84 -23.86
C SER A 53 -9.04 -17.56 -23.05
N ASP A 54 -8.24 -16.63 -23.56
CA ASP A 54 -7.98 -15.34 -22.95
C ASP A 54 -9.31 -14.58 -22.80
N THR A 55 -9.80 -14.59 -21.56
CA THR A 55 -10.98 -13.85 -21.09
C THR A 55 -10.56 -12.63 -20.28
N GLY A 56 -9.28 -12.24 -20.38
CA GLY A 56 -8.69 -11.06 -19.78
C GLY A 56 -9.32 -9.80 -20.33
N LEU A 57 -10.28 -9.25 -19.58
CA LEU A 57 -10.49 -7.81 -19.60
C LEU A 57 -9.18 -7.16 -19.15
N ALA A 58 -8.51 -6.46 -20.05
CA ALA A 58 -7.21 -5.85 -19.77
C ALA A 58 -7.28 -4.93 -18.54
N ASN A 59 -6.21 -4.91 -17.75
CA ASN A 59 -6.07 -3.95 -16.64
C ASN A 59 -6.22 -2.52 -17.20
N PRO A 60 -7.17 -1.69 -16.70
CA PRO A 60 -7.32 -0.33 -17.18
C PRO A 60 -6.12 0.56 -16.82
N TRP A 61 -5.29 0.16 -15.85
CA TRP A 61 -4.06 0.85 -15.49
C TRP A 61 -2.85 0.40 -16.32
N THR A 62 -2.13 1.39 -16.86
CA THR A 62 -0.80 1.22 -17.47
C THR A 62 0.25 1.83 -16.54
N GLU A 63 1.23 1.04 -16.10
CA GLU A 63 2.42 1.54 -15.40
C GLU A 63 3.37 2.24 -16.37
N SER A 64 4.04 3.29 -15.90
CA SER A 64 4.96 4.10 -16.70
C SER A 64 6.00 4.81 -15.84
N ASP A 65 6.79 5.69 -16.44
CA ASP A 65 7.50 6.75 -15.70
C ASP A 65 6.68 8.06 -15.69
N ARG A 66 7.19 9.07 -14.98
CA ARG A 66 6.54 10.38 -14.84
C ARG A 66 6.36 11.10 -16.19
N GLU A 67 7.33 11.00 -17.11
CA GLU A 67 7.22 11.60 -18.44
C GLU A 67 6.14 10.88 -19.28
N GLY A 68 6.02 9.56 -19.14
CA GLY A 68 4.97 8.74 -19.75
C GLY A 68 3.56 9.08 -19.25
N VAL A 69 3.37 9.22 -17.93
CA VAL A 69 2.09 9.66 -17.33
C VAL A 69 1.70 11.06 -17.82
N LEU A 70 2.64 12.00 -17.83
CA LEU A 70 2.43 13.36 -18.35
C LEU A 70 2.06 13.34 -19.85
N ALA A 71 2.75 12.53 -20.66
CA ALA A 71 2.46 12.42 -22.09
C ALA A 71 1.10 11.78 -22.40
N ALA A 72 0.62 10.85 -21.55
CA ALA A 72 -0.67 10.18 -21.74
C ALA A 72 -1.86 10.99 -21.21
N THR A 73 -1.72 11.64 -20.06
CA THR A 73 -2.84 12.28 -19.34
C THR A 73 -2.88 13.80 -19.53
N GLY A 74 -1.71 14.45 -19.57
CA GLY A 74 -1.54 15.90 -19.48
C GLY A 74 -1.18 16.42 -18.08
N PHE A 75 -1.16 15.56 -17.04
CA PHE A 75 -0.84 15.95 -15.66
C PHE A 75 0.57 15.51 -15.26
N ASP A 76 1.29 16.41 -14.58
CA ASP A 76 2.61 16.11 -14.02
C ASP A 76 2.49 15.90 -12.51
N LEU A 77 2.93 14.74 -12.01
CA LEU A 77 2.73 14.34 -10.63
C LEU A 77 4.06 14.39 -9.88
N ASN A 78 4.18 15.31 -8.92
CA ASN A 78 5.26 15.31 -7.95
C ASN A 78 4.99 14.30 -6.82
N VAL A 79 6.07 13.92 -6.14
CA VAL A 79 6.07 13.25 -4.84
C VAL A 79 7.07 13.97 -3.92
N PRO A 80 6.94 13.88 -2.58
CA PRO A 80 7.92 14.43 -1.66
C PRO A 80 9.30 13.76 -1.78
N ASP A 81 10.36 14.45 -1.36
CA ASP A 81 11.75 13.97 -1.48
C ASP A 81 12.02 12.71 -0.63
N GLU A 82 11.21 12.48 0.42
CA GLU A 82 11.24 11.33 1.31
C GLU A 82 10.41 10.12 0.82
N ALA A 83 9.86 10.15 -0.40
CA ALA A 83 9.02 9.08 -0.93
C ALA A 83 9.84 7.84 -1.37
N GLU A 84 9.51 6.67 -0.81
CA GLU A 84 10.06 5.37 -1.19
C GLU A 84 9.11 4.59 -2.11
N ASN A 85 9.64 3.61 -2.86
CA ASN A 85 8.85 2.68 -3.70
C ASN A 85 7.87 3.37 -4.68
N VAL A 86 8.28 4.51 -5.25
CA VAL A 86 7.45 5.33 -6.13
C VAL A 86 7.12 4.60 -7.45
N VAL A 87 5.82 4.40 -7.71
CA VAL A 87 5.29 3.80 -8.95
C VAL A 87 4.31 4.78 -9.60
N TYR A 88 4.56 5.11 -10.87
CA TYR A 88 3.70 5.96 -11.69
C TYR A 88 2.80 5.10 -12.59
N SER A 89 1.53 5.46 -12.73
CA SER A 89 0.59 4.79 -13.62
C SER A 89 -0.50 5.74 -14.13
N TYR A 90 -1.22 5.33 -15.17
CA TYR A 90 -2.34 6.09 -15.72
C TYR A 90 -3.45 5.19 -16.25
N MET A 91 -4.65 5.75 -16.36
CA MET A 91 -5.80 5.14 -17.04
C MET A 91 -6.19 5.99 -18.25
N GLU A 92 -5.98 5.46 -19.46
CA GLU A 92 -6.14 6.22 -20.71
C GLU A 92 -7.59 6.68 -20.95
N ALA A 93 -8.57 5.85 -20.57
CA ALA A 93 -10.00 6.10 -20.83
C ALA A 93 -10.51 7.39 -20.16
N ASP A 94 -10.18 7.57 -18.88
CA ASP A 94 -10.61 8.71 -18.05
C ASP A 94 -9.53 9.80 -17.93
N LYS A 95 -8.36 9.57 -18.55
CA LYS A 95 -7.13 10.37 -18.41
C LYS A 95 -6.67 10.57 -16.96
N MET A 96 -6.97 9.60 -16.09
CA MET A 96 -6.54 9.65 -14.70
C MET A 96 -5.04 9.37 -14.62
N ALA A 97 -4.29 10.27 -14.00
CA ALA A 97 -2.91 10.07 -13.59
C ALA A 97 -2.88 9.55 -12.14
N GLN A 98 -1.91 8.67 -11.82
CA GLN A 98 -1.66 8.19 -10.48
C GLN A 98 -0.15 8.11 -10.20
N VAL A 99 0.23 8.42 -8.96
CA VAL A 99 1.49 7.95 -8.36
C VAL A 99 1.19 7.34 -7.00
N SER A 100 1.74 6.16 -6.74
CA SER A 100 1.66 5.47 -5.45
C SER A 100 3.06 5.31 -4.87
N TYR A 101 3.22 5.52 -3.56
CA TYR A 101 4.51 5.51 -2.89
C TYR A 101 4.35 5.22 -1.39
N VAL A 102 5.44 4.89 -0.72
CA VAL A 102 5.51 4.71 0.74
C VAL A 102 6.22 5.90 1.36
N MET A 103 5.68 6.46 2.44
CA MET A 103 6.34 7.53 3.20
C MET A 103 5.91 7.47 4.67
N ASN A 104 6.87 7.60 5.59
CA ASN A 104 6.65 7.49 7.05
C ASN A 104 5.94 6.18 7.49
N ASN A 105 6.22 5.06 6.81
CA ASN A 105 5.58 3.76 7.01
C ASN A 105 4.05 3.73 6.76
N HIS A 106 3.54 4.66 5.93
CA HIS A 106 2.19 4.64 5.39
C HIS A 106 2.23 4.47 3.87
N ASP A 107 1.19 3.84 3.32
CA ASP A 107 0.96 3.76 1.87
C ASP A 107 0.21 5.02 1.43
N TRP A 108 0.74 5.71 0.41
CA TRP A 108 0.16 6.93 -0.16
C TRP A 108 -0.23 6.70 -1.61
N THR A 109 -1.25 7.43 -2.07
CA THR A 109 -1.58 7.53 -3.50
C THR A 109 -2.08 8.93 -3.82
N TYR A 110 -1.42 9.58 -4.79
CA TYR A 110 -1.84 10.85 -5.37
C TYR A 110 -2.41 10.61 -6.78
N ARG A 111 -3.57 11.20 -7.07
CA ARG A 111 -4.29 11.09 -8.35
C ARG A 111 -4.73 12.45 -8.86
N VAL A 112 -4.83 12.57 -10.18
CA VAL A 112 -5.45 13.71 -10.87
C VAL A 112 -6.31 13.21 -12.03
N GLN A 113 -7.51 13.76 -12.21
CA GLN A 113 -8.42 13.43 -13.30
C GLN A 113 -9.16 14.69 -13.77
N PRO A 114 -9.43 14.89 -15.08
CA PRO A 114 -10.31 15.97 -15.53
C PRO A 114 -11.74 15.78 -14.98
N THR A 115 -12.33 16.84 -14.44
CA THR A 115 -13.71 16.87 -13.92
C THR A 115 -14.35 18.25 -14.16
N ASP A 116 -15.67 18.37 -13.96
CA ASP A 116 -16.44 19.62 -14.03
C ASP A 116 -16.71 20.28 -12.67
N GLY A 117 -16.10 19.75 -11.61
CA GLY A 117 -16.25 20.16 -10.21
C GLY A 117 -15.56 19.17 -9.27
N LEU A 118 -15.64 19.40 -7.95
CA LEU A 118 -15.11 18.49 -6.93
C LEU A 118 -15.85 17.14 -6.96
N GLN A 119 -15.08 16.06 -7.05
CA GLN A 119 -15.54 14.66 -7.04
C GLN A 119 -14.60 13.80 -6.19
N ASP A 120 -15.01 12.59 -5.83
CA ASP A 120 -14.13 11.63 -5.14
C ASP A 120 -13.47 10.69 -6.15
N ILE A 121 -12.19 10.90 -6.44
CA ILE A 121 -11.41 10.07 -7.37
C ILE A 121 -10.41 9.15 -6.66
N SER A 122 -10.46 9.10 -5.33
CA SER A 122 -9.54 8.33 -4.48
C SER A 122 -9.61 6.82 -4.72
N GLY A 123 -10.77 6.31 -5.18
CA GLY A 123 -11.05 4.89 -5.31
C GLY A 123 -11.05 4.13 -3.97
N MET A 124 -11.13 4.85 -2.86
CA MET A 124 -11.24 4.29 -1.51
C MET A 124 -12.72 4.13 -1.16
N TYR A 125 -13.13 2.93 -0.74
CA TYR A 125 -14.54 2.58 -0.51
C TYR A 125 -14.75 2.14 0.95
N TYR A 126 -14.98 3.13 1.83
CA TYR A 126 -15.16 2.94 3.27
C TYR A 126 -16.48 3.55 3.76
N GLU A 127 -16.98 3.08 4.89
CA GLU A 127 -18.02 3.78 5.66
C GLU A 127 -17.34 4.90 6.47
N TRP A 128 -17.20 6.08 5.87
CA TRP A 128 -16.49 7.22 6.46
C TRP A 128 -17.07 7.62 7.83
N VAL A 129 -16.19 7.85 8.82
CA VAL A 129 -16.57 8.25 10.18
C VAL A 129 -16.49 9.76 10.40
N ALA A 130 -15.80 10.47 9.51
CA ALA A 130 -15.83 11.92 9.38
C ALA A 130 -15.70 12.31 7.89
N GLU A 131 -16.42 13.36 7.50
CA GLU A 131 -16.35 14.03 6.20
C GLU A 131 -16.46 15.55 6.51
N GLU A 132 -15.48 16.36 6.10
CA GLU A 132 -15.42 17.79 6.43
C GLU A 132 -14.97 18.65 5.24
N ASP A 133 -15.62 19.82 5.06
CA ASP A 133 -15.22 20.85 4.10
C ASP A 133 -13.91 21.51 4.54
N THR A 134 -12.93 21.61 3.66
CA THR A 134 -11.64 22.26 3.90
C THR A 134 -11.16 23.02 2.65
N ASN A 135 -9.90 23.50 2.65
CA ASN A 135 -9.28 24.13 1.48
C ASN A 135 -7.87 23.57 1.26
N VAL A 136 -7.46 23.44 -0.01
CA VAL A 136 -6.06 23.33 -0.41
C VAL A 136 -5.68 24.66 -1.06
N ALA A 137 -4.79 25.44 -0.43
CA ALA A 137 -4.47 26.82 -0.76
C ALA A 137 -5.68 27.78 -0.86
N ASN A 138 -6.37 27.81 -2.00
CA ASN A 138 -7.58 28.60 -2.28
C ASN A 138 -8.66 27.78 -3.02
N HIS A 139 -8.52 26.46 -3.04
CA HIS A 139 -9.40 25.52 -3.73
C HIS A 139 -10.35 24.85 -2.74
N GLU A 140 -11.63 24.77 -3.11
CA GLU A 140 -12.63 24.00 -2.37
C GLU A 140 -12.18 22.53 -2.32
N ALA A 141 -12.16 21.97 -1.11
CA ALA A 141 -11.62 20.65 -0.82
C ALA A 141 -12.48 19.93 0.22
N GLU A 142 -12.42 18.60 0.21
CA GLU A 142 -13.17 17.71 1.09
C GLU A 142 -12.19 16.70 1.68
N ILE A 143 -12.14 16.61 3.02
CA ILE A 143 -11.37 15.58 3.73
C ILE A 143 -12.30 14.52 4.32
N LYS A 144 -11.94 13.26 4.15
CA LYS A 144 -12.67 12.10 4.66
C LYS A 144 -11.75 11.21 5.48
N ALA A 145 -12.26 10.64 6.57
CA ALA A 145 -11.50 9.76 7.45
C ALA A 145 -12.27 8.47 7.79
N TYR A 146 -11.53 7.36 7.85
CA TYR A 146 -11.99 6.06 8.31
C TYR A 146 -11.00 5.51 9.34
N VAL A 147 -11.51 4.88 10.40
CA VAL A 147 -10.70 4.29 11.49
C VAL A 147 -11.29 2.93 11.89
N GLU A 148 -10.45 1.91 11.89
CA GLU A 148 -10.77 0.57 12.38
C GLU A 148 -9.88 0.23 13.59
N ASN A 149 -10.52 0.10 14.76
CA ASN A 149 -9.85 -0.34 15.99
C ASN A 149 -9.93 -1.86 16.11
N ASN A 150 -8.88 -2.56 15.69
CA ASN A 150 -8.82 -4.03 15.70
C ASN A 150 -8.37 -4.63 17.04
N GLY A 151 -8.02 -3.79 18.03
CA GLY A 151 -7.46 -4.21 19.31
C GLY A 151 -7.89 -3.35 20.50
N ASP A 152 -6.93 -3.00 21.35
CA ASP A 152 -7.13 -2.10 22.49
C ASP A 152 -7.23 -0.64 21.99
N PRO A 153 -8.29 0.13 22.29
CA PRO A 153 -8.41 1.52 21.85
C PRO A 153 -7.35 2.46 22.47
N ASP A 154 -6.64 2.04 23.51
CA ASP A 154 -5.46 2.76 24.03
C ASP A 154 -4.16 2.38 23.29
N ASN A 155 -4.18 1.43 22.34
CA ASN A 155 -3.02 0.99 21.54
C ASN A 155 -3.09 1.42 20.07
N LEU A 156 -2.34 2.48 19.73
CA LEU A 156 -2.26 3.01 18.37
C LEU A 156 -1.64 2.03 17.36
N ASP A 157 -0.84 1.05 17.81
CA ASP A 157 -0.23 0.04 16.93
C ASP A 157 -1.25 -0.97 16.36
N ASP A 158 -2.43 -1.11 16.99
CA ASP A 158 -3.54 -1.99 16.54
C ASP A 158 -4.63 -1.23 15.74
N MET A 159 -4.48 0.09 15.54
CA MET A 159 -5.46 0.94 14.87
C MET A 159 -5.11 1.11 13.39
N PHE A 160 -5.95 0.58 12.49
CA PHE A 160 -5.87 0.89 11.06
C PHE A 160 -6.68 2.14 10.74
N SER A 161 -6.17 2.96 9.82
CA SER A 161 -6.76 4.27 9.50
C SER A 161 -6.48 4.67 8.06
N VAL A 162 -7.46 5.35 7.46
CA VAL A 162 -7.41 5.89 6.09
C VAL A 162 -7.87 7.33 6.12
N GLN A 163 -7.16 8.19 5.39
CA GLN A 163 -7.64 9.53 5.06
C GLN A 163 -7.60 9.75 3.54
N VAL A 164 -8.53 10.58 3.06
CA VAL A 164 -8.62 11.05 1.68
C VAL A 164 -8.84 12.56 1.70
N LEU A 165 -8.09 13.29 0.89
CA LEU A 165 -8.27 14.72 0.63
C LEU A 165 -8.47 14.92 -0.88
N ASN A 166 -9.69 15.29 -1.29
CA ASN A 166 -10.01 15.71 -2.65
C ASN A 166 -10.00 17.25 -2.74
N TRP A 167 -9.50 17.83 -3.83
CA TRP A 167 -9.70 19.26 -4.14
C TRP A 167 -9.86 19.51 -5.64
N TYR A 168 -10.50 20.62 -6.01
CA TYR A 168 -10.79 20.96 -7.41
C TYR A 168 -10.07 22.22 -7.87
N ASP A 169 -9.24 22.11 -8.92
CA ASP A 169 -8.74 23.28 -9.64
C ASP A 169 -9.59 23.59 -10.87
N ALA A 170 -10.33 24.70 -10.78
CA ALA A 170 -11.10 25.28 -11.87
C ALA A 170 -10.23 25.91 -12.98
N THR A 171 -8.92 26.03 -12.78
CA THR A 171 -7.94 26.53 -13.75
C THR A 171 -7.50 25.42 -14.71
N GLU A 172 -7.13 24.25 -14.15
CA GLU A 172 -6.85 23.04 -14.93
C GLU A 172 -8.12 22.31 -15.40
N GLY A 173 -9.24 22.45 -14.68
CA GLY A 173 -10.47 21.68 -14.92
C GLY A 173 -10.33 20.24 -14.42
N ALA A 174 -9.74 20.08 -13.24
CA ALA A 174 -9.34 18.79 -12.69
C ALA A 174 -9.65 18.65 -11.21
N THR A 175 -10.01 17.43 -10.80
CA THR A 175 -9.97 17.01 -9.40
C THR A 175 -8.63 16.35 -9.13
N HIS A 176 -8.07 16.67 -7.97
CA HIS A 176 -6.90 16.06 -7.39
C HIS A 176 -7.32 15.29 -6.13
N SER A 177 -6.70 14.16 -5.85
CA SER A 177 -6.96 13.32 -4.67
C SER A 177 -5.65 12.83 -4.08
N VAL A 178 -5.39 13.13 -2.81
CA VAL A 178 -4.34 12.48 -2.01
C VAL A 178 -5.02 11.55 -1.01
N SER A 179 -4.70 10.26 -1.08
CA SER A 179 -5.09 9.28 -0.07
C SER A 179 -3.88 8.70 0.65
N ILE A 180 -4.09 8.31 1.91
CA ILE A 180 -3.12 7.67 2.77
C ILE A 180 -3.79 6.55 3.57
N SER A 181 -3.11 5.43 3.75
CA SER A 181 -3.56 4.32 4.61
C SER A 181 -2.42 3.75 5.45
N GLY A 182 -2.71 3.40 6.70
CA GLY A 182 -1.74 2.79 7.60
C GLY A 182 -2.17 2.82 9.07
N GLY A 183 -1.23 2.44 9.94
CA GLY A 183 -1.39 2.57 11.39
C GLY A 183 -1.29 4.03 11.83
N ALA A 184 -2.17 4.47 12.73
CA ALA A 184 -2.10 5.79 13.39
C ALA A 184 -1.98 7.03 12.46
N VAL A 185 -2.69 7.02 11.33
CA VAL A 185 -2.76 8.12 10.36
C VAL A 185 -3.61 9.31 10.86
N ASP A 186 -4.42 9.11 11.89
CA ASP A 186 -5.27 10.15 12.49
C ASP A 186 -4.47 11.38 12.96
N GLY A 187 -5.00 12.57 12.69
CA GLY A 187 -4.37 13.86 13.01
C GLY A 187 -3.25 14.32 12.08
N LEU A 188 -2.95 13.62 10.98
CA LEU A 188 -2.12 14.17 9.89
C LEU A 188 -2.88 15.26 9.12
N ASP A 189 -2.21 16.37 8.83
CA ASP A 189 -2.75 17.44 7.99
C ASP A 189 -2.37 17.20 6.52
N LEU A 190 -3.29 16.58 5.78
CA LEU A 190 -3.09 16.29 4.35
C LEU A 190 -3.00 17.55 3.47
N SER A 191 -3.50 18.70 3.91
CA SER A 191 -3.47 19.93 3.09
C SER A 191 -2.02 20.38 2.83
N VAL A 192 -1.14 20.26 3.82
CA VAL A 192 0.28 20.60 3.71
C VAL A 192 1.01 19.71 2.69
N TYR A 193 0.69 18.41 2.66
CA TYR A 193 1.27 17.47 1.69
C TYR A 193 0.69 17.68 0.28
N ALA A 194 -0.60 17.99 0.16
CA ALA A 194 -1.23 18.35 -1.10
C ALA A 194 -0.59 19.62 -1.70
N GLU A 195 -0.41 20.68 -0.91
CA GLU A 195 0.27 21.91 -1.36
C GLU A 195 1.73 21.65 -1.77
N ASP A 196 2.49 20.86 -1.00
CA ASP A 196 3.88 20.52 -1.32
C ASP A 196 4.03 19.71 -2.63
N MET A 197 3.09 18.82 -2.95
CA MET A 197 3.11 18.09 -4.22
C MET A 197 2.58 18.92 -5.39
N TRP A 198 1.54 19.71 -5.19
CA TRP A 198 0.85 20.42 -6.28
C TRP A 198 1.54 21.73 -6.70
N MET A 199 2.27 22.41 -5.80
CA MET A 199 2.92 23.70 -6.11
C MET A 199 4.38 23.63 -6.62
N LYS A 200 4.89 22.43 -6.95
CA LYS A 200 6.30 22.19 -7.37
C LYS A 200 6.50 22.16 -8.88
#